data_AF-A0A6L9MHM2-F1
#
_entry.id   AF-A0A6L9MHM2-F1
#
_cell.length_a   1.000
_cell.length_b   1.000
_cell.length_c   1.000
_cell.angle_alpha   90.00
_cell.angle_beta   90.00
_cell.angle_gamma   90.00
#
_symmetry.space_group_name_H-M   'P 1'
#
loop_
_entity.id
_entity.type
_entity.pdbx_description
1 polymer ?
#
loop_
_entity_poly.entity_id
_entity_poly.type
_entity_poly.pdbx_seq_one_letter_code
_entity_poly.pdbx_strand_id
1 'polypeptide(L)'
;MRAWTYGALAAATLALATPAMSQGIQIGPDGIRVVPQEQVRERDGRPERREERREDRRELSEREAVRIARQEGVREVDSVRRTRGAYRIVGIDRRGDDIQVDIDRRNGAVLSVR
;
A
#
# COMPACT_ATOMS: atom_id res chain seq x y z
N MET A 1 26.46 -34.84 -55.25
CA MET A 1 26.43 -33.36 -55.25
C MET A 1 25.22 -32.98 -54.39
N ARG A 2 25.37 -32.69 -53.09
CA ARG A 2 25.66 -31.36 -52.51
C ARG A 2 24.90 -30.25 -53.27
N ALA A 3 24.04 -29.42 -52.69
CA ALA A 3 23.62 -29.18 -51.32
C ALA A 3 22.40 -28.18 -51.44
N TRP A 4 21.45 -28.06 -50.51
CA TRP A 4 21.41 -27.01 -49.49
C TRP A 4 20.14 -27.15 -48.64
N THR A 5 20.34 -27.60 -47.42
CA THR A 5 19.48 -27.37 -46.26
C THR A 5 19.76 -25.97 -45.72
N TYR A 6 19.09 -24.94 -46.23
CA TYR A 6 19.06 -23.61 -45.57
C TYR A 6 17.72 -22.94 -45.83
N GLY A 7 17.01 -22.65 -44.76
CA GLY A 7 15.68 -22.03 -44.80
C GLY A 7 14.90 -22.13 -43.49
N ALA A 8 15.49 -22.69 -42.43
CA ALA A 8 15.03 -22.46 -41.07
C ALA A 8 15.36 -21.02 -40.67
N LEU A 9 14.55 -20.05 -41.10
CA LEU A 9 14.44 -18.72 -40.48
C LEU A 9 13.27 -17.91 -41.09
N ALA A 10 12.08 -18.51 -41.26
CA ALA A 10 10.87 -17.74 -41.56
C ALA A 10 10.35 -17.12 -40.25
N ALA A 11 10.98 -16.00 -39.89
CA ALA A 11 10.41 -14.87 -39.15
C ALA A 11 9.33 -15.21 -38.11
N ALA A 12 9.81 -15.52 -36.90
CA ALA A 12 9.05 -15.34 -35.68
C ALA A 12 8.71 -13.84 -35.51
N THR A 13 7.64 -13.39 -36.16
CA THR A 13 7.20 -12.00 -36.05
C THR A 13 5.69 -11.90 -35.94
N LEU A 14 5.29 -11.33 -34.80
CA LEU A 14 4.11 -10.47 -34.60
C LEU A 14 2.77 -11.16 -34.33
N ALA A 15 2.55 -11.50 -33.06
CA ALA A 15 1.28 -11.17 -32.38
C ALA A 15 1.42 -11.32 -30.85
N LEU A 16 2.33 -10.54 -30.24
CA LEU A 16 2.15 -10.19 -28.83
C LEU A 16 0.94 -9.26 -28.77
N ALA A 17 -0.26 -9.81 -28.65
CA ALA A 17 -1.47 -9.04 -28.40
C ALA A 17 -1.39 -8.49 -26.97
N THR A 18 -0.70 -7.36 -26.79
CA THR A 18 -0.78 -6.59 -25.55
C THR A 18 -2.20 -6.03 -25.43
N PRO A 19 -2.96 -6.35 -24.38
CA PRO A 19 -4.28 -5.75 -24.18
C PRO A 19 -4.08 -4.24 -23.97
N ALA A 20 -4.57 -3.44 -24.92
CA ALA A 20 -4.63 -2.00 -24.77
C ALA A 20 -5.73 -1.67 -23.76
N MET A 21 -5.36 -1.59 -22.48
CA MET A 21 -6.19 -1.03 -21.43
C MET A 21 -6.43 0.45 -21.76
N SER A 22 -7.59 0.79 -22.34
CA SER A 22 -7.95 2.19 -22.53
C SER A 22 -8.20 2.83 -21.17
N GLN A 23 -7.25 3.62 -20.69
CA GLN A 23 -7.43 4.48 -19.53
C GLN A 23 -8.42 5.59 -19.93
N GLY A 24 -9.65 5.50 -19.42
CA GLY A 24 -10.66 6.55 -19.62
C GLY A 24 -10.18 7.86 -18.99
N ILE A 25 -9.82 8.83 -19.82
CA ILE A 25 -9.47 10.18 -19.38
C ILE A 25 -10.77 10.96 -19.19
N GLN A 26 -11.05 11.38 -17.94
CA GLN A 26 -12.13 12.32 -17.67
C GLN A 26 -11.56 13.74 -17.60
N ILE A 27 -12.03 14.60 -18.51
CA ILE A 27 -11.58 15.99 -18.67
C ILE A 27 -12.53 16.89 -17.87
N GLY A 28 -12.04 17.50 -16.80
CA GLY A 28 -12.75 18.52 -16.02
C GLY A 28 -12.03 19.87 -16.07
N PRO A 29 -12.62 20.94 -15.50
CA PRO A 29 -12.10 22.32 -15.59
C PRO A 29 -10.67 22.54 -15.03
N ASP A 30 -10.18 21.62 -14.20
CA ASP A 30 -8.83 21.64 -13.59
C ASP A 30 -7.84 20.64 -14.24
N GLY A 31 -8.13 20.14 -15.45
CA GLY A 31 -7.26 19.25 -16.22
C GLY A 31 -7.50 17.74 -16.02
N ILE A 32 -6.64 16.92 -16.65
CA ILE A 32 -6.80 15.47 -16.82
C ILE A 32 -6.45 14.70 -15.53
N ARG A 33 -7.37 13.89 -15.00
CA ARG A 33 -7.10 12.93 -13.90
C ARG A 33 -7.39 11.49 -14.34
N VAL A 34 -6.40 10.61 -14.13
CA VAL A 34 -6.56 9.15 -14.23
C VAL A 34 -7.02 8.63 -12.87
N VAL A 35 -8.24 8.09 -12.81
CA VAL A 35 -8.83 7.54 -11.58
C VAL A 35 -8.79 6.00 -11.67
N PRO A 36 -8.00 5.30 -10.83
CA PRO A 36 -8.07 3.85 -10.73
C PRO A 36 -9.46 3.42 -10.21
N GLN A 37 -10.08 2.47 -10.90
CA GLN A 37 -11.49 2.11 -10.77
C GLN A 37 -11.83 1.24 -9.54
N GLU A 38 -11.02 1.26 -8.48
CA GLU A 38 -11.31 0.47 -7.25
C GLU A 38 -12.15 1.23 -6.20
N GLN A 39 -12.47 2.51 -6.40
CA GLN A 39 -13.14 3.34 -5.39
C GLN A 39 -14.66 3.50 -5.57
N VAL A 40 -15.33 2.70 -6.41
CA VAL A 40 -16.79 2.79 -6.58
C VAL A 40 -17.52 1.82 -5.64
N ARG A 41 -17.36 2.00 -4.33
CA ARG A 41 -18.28 1.45 -3.32
C ARG A 41 -18.38 2.39 -2.11
N GLU A 42 -18.95 3.57 -2.30
CA GLU A 42 -19.48 4.37 -1.18
C GLU A 42 -20.88 4.86 -1.54
N ARG A 43 -21.89 4.17 -1.02
CA ARG A 43 -23.21 4.73 -0.78
C ARG A 43 -23.39 4.71 0.74
N ASP A 44 -23.86 5.84 1.28
CA ASP A 44 -24.29 6.08 2.66
C ASP A 44 -23.28 6.73 3.64
N GLY A 45 -23.07 8.04 3.46
CA GLY A 45 -23.59 9.05 4.41
C GLY A 45 -23.08 9.11 5.85
N ARG A 46 -21.79 9.35 6.11
CA ARG A 46 -21.31 9.91 7.40
C ARG A 46 -20.01 10.71 7.24
N PRO A 47 -19.89 11.96 7.72
CA PRO A 47 -18.66 12.73 7.61
C PRO A 47 -17.74 12.43 8.80
N GLU A 48 -17.15 11.23 8.82
CA GLU A 48 -16.04 10.88 9.72
C GLU A 48 -14.89 10.41 8.85
N ARG A 49 -13.97 11.32 8.47
CA ARG A 49 -12.63 11.06 7.88
C ARG A 49 -12.16 12.22 6.98
N ARG A 50 -12.04 13.42 7.52
CA ARG A 50 -11.32 14.50 6.82
C ARG A 50 -9.84 14.59 7.20
N GLU A 51 -9.36 13.74 8.12
CA GLU A 51 -7.96 13.74 8.59
C GLU A 51 -7.05 12.74 7.86
N GLU A 52 -7.59 11.71 7.19
CA GLU A 52 -6.80 10.71 6.45
C GLU A 52 -6.26 11.21 5.10
N ARG A 53 -6.77 12.33 4.57
CA ARG A 53 -6.53 12.72 3.16
C ARG A 53 -5.23 13.48 2.90
N ARG A 54 -4.25 13.34 3.80
CA ARG A 54 -2.85 13.73 3.60
C ARG A 54 -1.92 12.55 3.96
N GLU A 55 -2.31 11.33 3.62
CA GLU A 55 -1.38 10.21 3.50
C GLU A 55 -0.44 10.47 2.33
N ASP A 56 0.58 11.28 2.63
CA ASP A 56 1.79 11.44 1.83
C ASP A 56 2.29 10.04 1.45
N ARG A 57 2.36 9.77 0.14
CA ARG A 57 2.63 8.47 -0.51
C ARG A 57 3.99 7.81 -0.18
N ARG A 58 4.59 8.08 0.98
CA ARG A 58 5.88 7.58 1.43
C ARG A 58 5.97 7.28 2.93
N GLU A 59 4.94 7.56 3.74
CA GLU A 59 4.94 7.28 5.18
C GLU A 59 4.08 6.06 5.52
N LEU A 60 4.48 5.33 6.56
CA LEU A 60 3.77 4.19 7.13
C LEU A 60 2.37 4.61 7.57
N SER A 61 1.35 3.80 7.26
CA SER A 61 -0.01 4.04 7.75
C SER A 61 -0.16 3.61 9.21
N GLU A 62 -1.16 4.15 9.91
CA GLU A 62 -1.44 3.75 11.29
C GLU A 62 -1.81 2.26 11.39
N ARG A 63 -2.63 1.78 10.44
CA ARG A 63 -3.02 0.37 10.35
C ARG A 63 -1.80 -0.54 10.18
N GLU A 64 -0.83 -0.09 9.39
CA GLU A 64 0.41 -0.83 9.18
C GLU A 64 1.32 -0.80 10.41
N ALA A 65 1.39 0.33 11.12
CA ALA A 65 2.07 0.41 12.41
C ALA A 65 1.46 -0.57 13.42
N VAL A 66 0.13 -0.64 13.51
CA VAL A 66 -0.57 -1.60 14.38
C VAL A 66 -0.25 -3.04 13.98
N ARG A 67 -0.19 -3.34 12.68
CA ARG A 67 0.18 -4.66 12.19
C ARG A 67 1.60 -5.06 12.64
N ILE A 68 2.56 -4.15 12.54
CA ILE A 68 3.94 -4.36 12.99
C ILE A 68 3.98 -4.54 14.51
N ALA A 69 3.29 -3.69 15.28
CA ALA A 69 3.22 -3.85 16.73
C ALA A 69 2.62 -5.21 17.16
N ARG A 70 1.64 -5.72 16.42
CA ARG A 70 1.10 -7.07 16.65
C ARG A 70 2.12 -8.18 16.38
N GLN A 71 3.04 -7.97 15.43
CA GLN A 71 4.15 -8.89 15.18
C GLN A 71 5.17 -8.86 16.34
N GLU A 72 5.35 -7.70 16.98
CA GLU A 72 6.23 -7.50 18.13
C GLU A 72 5.65 -7.95 19.48
N GLY A 73 4.40 -8.41 19.51
CA GLY A 73 3.80 -9.02 20.71
C GLY A 73 2.55 -8.34 21.25
N VAL A 74 2.14 -7.21 20.69
CA VAL A 74 0.89 -6.53 21.10
C VAL A 74 -0.31 -7.40 20.72
N ARG A 75 -1.13 -7.76 21.72
CA ARG A 75 -2.35 -8.56 21.54
C ARG A 75 -3.59 -7.68 21.51
N GLU A 76 -3.72 -6.81 22.50
CA GLU A 76 -4.77 -5.80 22.57
C GLU A 76 -4.12 -4.42 22.43
N VAL A 77 -4.76 -3.54 21.67
CA VAL A 77 -4.22 -2.19 21.42
C VAL A 77 -5.09 -1.21 22.18
N ASP A 78 -4.50 -0.50 23.13
CA ASP A 78 -5.21 0.48 23.96
C ASP A 78 -5.17 1.85 23.32
N SER A 79 -4.01 2.24 22.80
CA SER A 79 -3.86 3.53 22.14
C SER A 79 -2.78 3.53 21.07
N VAL A 80 -3.03 4.32 20.04
CA VAL A 80 -2.07 4.61 18.97
C VAL A 80 -1.86 6.12 18.93
N ARG A 81 -0.59 6.55 19.00
CA ARG A 81 -0.22 7.96 18.98
C ARG A 81 0.80 8.21 17.89
N ARG A 82 0.48 9.12 16.97
CA ARG A 82 1.45 9.63 16.00
C ARG A 82 2.33 10.69 16.65
N THR A 83 3.64 10.48 16.59
CA THR A 83 4.65 11.47 16.97
C THR A 83 5.31 12.05 15.73
N ARG A 84 6.30 12.94 15.93
CA ARG A 84 7.01 13.61 14.83
C ARG A 84 7.70 12.62 13.88
N GLY A 85 8.23 11.50 14.39
CA GLY A 85 8.98 10.51 13.62
C GLY A 85 8.53 9.06 13.77
N ALA A 86 7.62 8.78 14.71
CA ALA A 86 7.25 7.41 15.03
C ALA A 86 5.76 7.27 15.37
N TYR A 87 5.22 6.07 15.19
CA TYR A 87 4.00 5.64 15.87
C TYR A 87 4.37 5.02 17.20
N ARG A 88 3.71 5.48 18.26
CA ARG A 88 3.77 4.86 19.59
C ARG A 88 2.48 4.09 19.80
N ILE A 89 2.60 2.79 20.04
CA ILE A 89 1.48 1.89 20.24
C ILE A 89 1.60 1.33 21.65
N VAL A 90 0.58 1.53 22.46
CA VAL A 90 0.46 0.99 23.83
C VAL A 90 -0.64 -0.05 23.81
N GLY A 91 -0.41 -1.15 24.51
CA GLY A 91 -1.35 -2.25 24.58
C GLY A 91 -0.98 -3.27 25.63
N ILE A 92 -1.65 -4.42 25.54
CA ILE A 92 -1.45 -5.58 26.40
C ILE A 92 -0.90 -6.74 25.56
N ASP A 93 0.08 -7.45 26.12
CA ASP A 93 0.72 -8.60 25.47
C ASP A 93 -0.11 -9.89 25.63
N ARG A 94 0.49 -11.06 25.36
CA ARG A 94 -0.23 -12.35 25.51
C ARG A 94 -0.37 -12.81 26.96
N ARG A 95 0.47 -12.31 27.87
CA ARG A 95 0.52 -12.65 29.29
C ARG A 95 -0.37 -11.73 30.12
N GLY A 96 -0.83 -10.63 29.54
CA GLY A 96 -1.59 -9.61 30.24
C GLY A 96 -0.71 -8.47 30.75
N ASP A 97 0.57 -8.44 30.36
CA ASP A 97 1.51 -7.39 30.75
C ASP A 97 1.38 -6.19 29.80
N ASP A 98 1.60 -4.99 30.33
CA ASP A 98 1.67 -3.78 29.53
C ASP A 98 2.85 -3.87 28.56
N ILE A 99 2.61 -3.46 27.31
CA ILE A 99 3.62 -3.39 26.27
C ILE A 99 3.48 -2.09 25.47
N GLN A 100 4.61 -1.49 25.14
CA GLN A 100 4.69 -0.36 24.25
C GLN A 100 5.70 -0.61 23.13
N VAL A 101 5.26 -0.36 21.90
CA VAL A 101 6.07 -0.46 20.69
C VAL A 101 6.17 0.93 20.03
N ASP A 102 7.39 1.42 19.85
CA ASP A 102 7.67 2.63 19.06
C ASP A 102 8.19 2.23 17.67
N ILE A 103 7.56 2.72 16.61
CA ILE A 103 7.79 2.30 15.23
C ILE A 103 8.09 3.52 14.35
N ASP A 104 9.19 3.50 13.62
CA ASP A 104 9.56 4.57 12.69
C ASP A 104 8.51 4.74 11.59
N ARG A 105 8.08 5.99 11.40
CA ARG A 105 6.99 6.34 10.49
C ARG A 105 7.39 6.30 9.01
N ARG A 106 8.69 6.32 8.71
CA ARG A 106 9.19 6.38 7.33
C ARG A 106 9.39 4.99 6.74
N ASN A 107 9.85 4.04 7.56
CA ASN A 107 10.25 2.71 7.07
C ASN A 107 9.65 1.53 7.86
N GLY A 108 8.92 1.78 8.94
CA GLY A 108 8.34 0.73 9.78
C GLY A 108 9.35 0.02 10.69
N ALA A 109 10.56 0.54 10.84
CA ALA A 109 11.55 -0.03 11.74
C ALA A 109 11.08 0.07 13.19
N VAL A 110 11.20 -1.03 13.94
CA VAL A 110 10.90 -1.04 15.37
C VAL A 110 12.04 -0.34 16.11
N LEU A 111 11.72 0.76 16.77
CA LEU A 111 12.69 1.58 17.50
C LEU A 111 12.85 1.10 18.94
N SER A 112 11.77 0.64 19.56
CA SER A 112 11.75 0.16 20.95
C SER A 112 10.56 -0.76 21.19
N VAL A 113 10.77 -1.77 22.03
CA VAL A 113 9.73 -2.60 22.64
C VAL A 113 9.99 -2.61 24.14
N ARG A 114 9.00 -2.30 24.95
CA ARG A 114 9.12 -2.21 26.41
C ARG A 114 7.83 -2.60 27.10
#